data_AF-A0A2T7NN19-F1
#
_entry.id   AF-A0A2T7NN19-F1
#
_cell.length_a   1.000
_cell.length_b   1.000
_cell.length_c   1.000
_cell.angle_alpha   90.00
_cell.angle_beta   90.00
_cell.angle_gamma   90.00
#
_symmetry.space_group_name_H-M   'P 1'
#
loop_
_entity.id
_entity.type
_entity.pdbx_description
1 polymer ?
#
loop_
_entity_poly.entity_id
_entity_poly.type
_entity_poly.pdbx_seq_one_letter_code
_entity_poly.pdbx_strand_id
1 'polypeptide(L)'
;MDDCTFDVESLRDEHESDSEWRMRREFLQANHRALPLDRLICLSRCFISIEVYGCTYPDEVMRQVQELSAGVQPAIMQEQRERMKQKYASYLVCPFI
;
A
#
# COMPACT_ATOMS: atom_id res chain seq x y z
N MET A 1 -23.58 -14.40 -18.82
CA MET A 1 -23.52 -13.55 -17.61
C MET A 1 -22.25 -13.96 -16.92
N ASP A 2 -21.12 -13.40 -17.34
CA ASP A 2 -19.82 -13.67 -16.71
C ASP A 2 -19.60 -12.57 -15.68
N ASP A 3 -19.90 -12.88 -14.43
CA ASP A 3 -19.38 -12.13 -13.30
C ASP A 3 -17.89 -12.48 -13.20
N CYS A 4 -17.05 -11.78 -13.98
CA CYS A 4 -15.60 -11.79 -13.81
C CYS A 4 -15.30 -11.14 -12.46
N THR A 5 -15.50 -11.90 -11.39
CA THR A 5 -15.12 -11.54 -10.04
C THR A 5 -13.62 -11.35 -10.03
N PHE A 6 -13.18 -10.10 -9.89
CA PHE A 6 -11.78 -9.76 -9.72
C PHE A 6 -11.25 -10.50 -8.48
N ASP A 7 -10.53 -11.60 -8.70
CA ASP A 7 -9.95 -12.40 -7.62
C ASP A 7 -8.68 -11.73 -7.10
N VAL A 8 -8.90 -10.77 -6.20
CA VAL A 8 -7.80 -10.05 -5.54
C VAL A 8 -6.89 -10.97 -4.75
N GLU A 9 -7.39 -12.09 -4.21
CA GLU A 9 -6.58 -12.98 -3.36
C GLU A 9 -5.50 -13.71 -4.14
N SER A 10 -5.74 -13.97 -5.43
CA SER A 10 -4.73 -14.54 -6.33
C SER A 10 -3.49 -13.64 -6.54
N LEU A 11 -3.57 -12.36 -6.17
CA LEU A 11 -2.50 -11.38 -6.36
C LEU A 11 -1.58 -11.21 -5.14
N ARG A 12 -1.84 -11.94 -4.05
CA ARG A 12 -1.02 -11.91 -2.84
C ARG A 12 0.31 -12.63 -3.08
N ASP A 13 1.41 -11.98 -2.69
CA ASP A 13 2.74 -12.60 -2.73
C ASP A 13 2.97 -13.45 -1.46
N GLU A 14 3.58 -14.64 -1.56
CA GLU A 14 3.79 -15.57 -0.41
C GLU A 14 4.58 -14.96 0.75
N HIS A 15 5.50 -14.04 0.43
CA HIS A 15 6.42 -13.43 1.39
C HIS A 15 5.90 -12.08 1.91
N GLU A 16 4.69 -11.67 1.54
CA GLU A 16 4.09 -10.41 1.96
C GLU A 16 3.45 -10.55 3.34
N SER A 17 3.81 -9.65 4.26
CA SER A 17 3.23 -9.66 5.61
C SER A 17 1.73 -9.32 5.56
N ASP A 18 0.96 -9.78 6.54
CA ASP A 18 -0.49 -9.53 6.59
C ASP A 18 -0.84 -8.03 6.59
N SER A 19 0.04 -7.19 7.15
CA SER A 19 -0.15 -5.74 7.20
C SER A 19 0.08 -5.08 5.84
N GLU A 20 1.13 -5.50 5.12
CA GLU A 20 1.39 -5.06 3.75
C GLU A 20 0.25 -5.53 2.83
N TRP A 21 -0.15 -6.80 2.93
CA TRP A 21 -1.22 -7.34 2.11
C TRP A 21 -2.54 -6.63 2.35
N ARG A 22 -2.92 -6.34 3.60
CA ARG A 22 -4.15 -5.61 3.91
C ARG A 22 -4.19 -4.24 3.24
N MET A 23 -3.10 -3.48 3.27
CA MET A 23 -3.04 -2.18 2.59
C MET A 23 -3.08 -2.33 1.07
N ARG A 24 -2.32 -3.29 0.52
CA ARG A 24 -2.23 -3.51 -0.91
C ARG A 24 -3.56 -3.98 -1.49
N ARG A 25 -4.24 -4.90 -0.81
CA ARG A 25 -5.56 -5.43 -1.18
C ARG A 25 -6.60 -4.33 -1.31
N GLU A 26 -6.64 -3.39 -0.37
CA GLU A 26 -7.55 -2.24 -0.44
C GLU A 26 -7.23 -1.34 -1.65
N PHE A 27 -5.94 -1.10 -1.92
CA PHE A 27 -5.52 -0.37 -3.11
C PHE A 27 -5.95 -1.08 -4.40
N LEU A 28 -5.77 -2.41 -4.48
CA LEU A 28 -6.19 -3.23 -5.61
C LEU A 28 -7.71 -3.16 -5.80
N GLN A 29 -8.49 -3.37 -4.74
CA GLN A 29 -9.95 -3.36 -4.78
C GLN A 29 -10.51 -1.98 -5.16
N ALA A 30 -9.94 -0.89 -4.64
CA ALA A 30 -10.38 0.46 -4.96
C ALA A 30 -10.16 0.82 -6.45
N ASN A 31 -9.12 0.26 -7.08
CA ASN A 31 -8.64 0.72 -8.38
C ASN A 31 -8.78 -0.30 -9.53
N HIS A 32 -9.23 -1.54 -9.27
CA HIS A 32 -9.29 -2.61 -10.29
C HIS A 32 -10.13 -2.29 -11.54
N ARG A 33 -11.10 -1.38 -11.43
CA ARG A 33 -11.93 -0.96 -12.58
C ARG A 33 -11.33 0.17 -13.41
N ALA A 34 -10.35 0.90 -12.85
CA ALA A 34 -9.77 2.08 -13.47
C ALA A 34 -8.47 1.78 -14.23
N LEU A 35 -7.84 0.63 -13.97
CA LEU A 35 -6.51 0.30 -14.48
C LEU A 35 -6.47 -1.12 -15.07
N PRO A 36 -5.65 -1.34 -16.12
CA PRO A 36 -5.32 -2.69 -16.55
C PRO A 36 -4.52 -3.42 -15.46
N LEU A 37 -4.69 -4.74 -15.39
CA LEU A 37 -4.17 -5.59 -14.30
C LEU A 37 -2.68 -5.38 -14.03
N ASP A 38 -1.83 -5.41 -15.06
CA ASP A 38 -0.38 -5.26 -14.88
C ASP A 38 0.00 -3.90 -14.27
N ARG A 39 -0.68 -2.84 -14.70
CA ARG A 39 -0.45 -1.48 -14.18
C ARG A 39 -0.94 -1.36 -12.74
N LEU A 40 -2.09 -1.96 -12.44
CA LEU A 40 -2.66 -2.01 -11.10
C LEU A 40 -1.69 -2.72 -10.13
N ILE A 41 -1.17 -3.89 -10.50
CA ILE A 41 -0.21 -4.65 -9.70
C ILE A 41 1.05 -3.81 -9.47
N CYS A 42 1.61 -3.21 -10.53
CA CYS A 42 2.80 -2.38 -10.45
C CYS A 42 2.61 -1.19 -9.48
N LEU A 43 1.54 -0.42 -9.64
CA LEU A 43 1.24 0.73 -8.79
C LEU A 43 0.93 0.32 -7.35
N SER A 44 0.29 -0.83 -7.13
CA SER A 44 0.03 -1.35 -5.79
C SER A 44 1.33 -1.67 -5.02
N ARG A 45 2.36 -2.15 -5.73
CA ARG A 45 3.69 -2.41 -5.16
C ARG A 45 4.44 -1.10 -4.88
N CYS A 46 4.35 -0.12 -5.78
CA CYS A 46 4.89 1.22 -5.53
C CYS A 46 4.24 1.87 -4.31
N PHE A 47 2.91 1.76 -4.16
CA PHE A 47 2.18 2.26 -3.00
C PHE A 47 2.71 1.69 -1.69
N ILE A 48 2.85 0.37 -1.58
CA ILE A 48 3.44 -0.26 -0.40
C ILE A 48 4.87 0.20 -0.18
N SER A 49 5.68 0.28 -1.24
CA SER A 49 7.07 0.71 -1.11
C SER A 49 7.21 2.15 -0.62
N ILE A 50 6.31 3.05 -1.03
CA ILE A 50 6.25 4.43 -0.55
C ILE A 50 5.80 4.48 0.90
N GLU A 51 4.67 3.86 1.24
CA GLU A 51 4.06 4.01 2.58
C GLU A 51 4.78 3.21 3.67
N VAL A 52 5.31 2.02 3.34
CA VAL A 52 5.95 1.12 4.31
C VAL A 52 7.46 1.32 4.37
N TYR A 53 8.11 1.46 3.22
CA TYR A 53 9.59 1.55 3.16
C TYR A 53 10.10 2.97 2.94
N GLY A 54 9.22 3.95 2.70
CA GLY A 54 9.61 5.36 2.50
C GLY A 54 10.35 5.60 1.18
N CYS A 55 10.21 4.70 0.20
CA CYS A 55 10.87 4.85 -1.09
C CYS A 55 10.29 6.01 -1.90
N THR A 56 11.11 6.57 -2.78
CA THR A 56 10.70 7.62 -3.73
C THR A 56 10.84 7.11 -5.16
N TYR A 57 9.93 7.56 -6.00
CA TYR A 57 9.84 7.23 -7.42
C TYR A 57 9.76 8.54 -8.23
N PRO A 58 9.86 8.50 -9.57
CA PRO A 58 9.66 9.69 -10.39
C PRO A 58 8.34 10.39 -10.09
N ASP A 59 8.32 11.72 -10.19
CA ASP A 59 7.19 12.57 -9.76
C ASP A 59 5.85 12.15 -10.36
N GLU A 60 5.84 11.71 -11.61
CA GLU A 60 4.64 11.23 -12.30
C GLU A 60 4.04 10.00 -11.59
N VAL A 61 4.89 9.06 -11.16
CA VAL A 61 4.46 7.85 -10.43
C VAL A 61 3.99 8.23 -9.04
N MET A 62 4.71 9.13 -8.35
CA MET A 62 4.34 9.59 -7.02
C MET A 62 2.95 10.24 -7.03
N ARG A 63 2.69 11.13 -8.01
CA ARG A 63 1.40 11.79 -8.19
C ARG A 63 0.28 10.78 -8.50
N GLN A 64 0.54 9.85 -9.42
CA GLN A 64 -0.45 8.85 -9.80
C GLN A 64 -0.83 7.94 -8.61
N VAL A 65 0.15 7.49 -7.82
CA VAL A 65 -0.09 6.68 -6.62
C VAL A 65 -0.90 7.48 -5.59
N GLN A 66 -0.59 8.77 -5.40
CA GLN A 66 -1.31 9.64 -4.48
C GLN A 66 -2.78 9.85 -4.89
N GLU A 67 -3.05 10.03 -6.19
CA GLU A 67 -4.41 10.16 -6.71
C GLU A 67 -5.24 8.88 -6.49
N LEU A 68 -4.62 7.71 -6.70
CA LEU A 68 -5.28 6.40 -6.55
C LEU A 68 -5.40 5.93 -5.09
N SER A 69 -4.53 6.42 -4.20
CA SER A 69 -4.57 6.09 -2.77
C SER A 69 -5.65 6.86 -2.02
N ALA A 70 -6.24 7.91 -2.61
CA ALA A 70 -7.37 8.62 -2.03
C ALA A 70 -8.62 7.73 -1.83
N GLY A 71 -8.74 6.65 -2.62
CA GLY A 71 -9.80 5.64 -2.45
C GLY A 71 -9.50 4.58 -1.39
N VAL A 72 -8.29 4.54 -0.84
CA VAL A 72 -7.92 3.62 0.25
C VAL A 72 -8.40 4.20 1.57
N GLN A 73 -8.96 3.36 2.45
CA GLN A 73 -9.54 3.82 3.70
C GLN A 73 -8.50 4.59 4.55
N PRO A 74 -8.74 5.88 4.89
CA PRO A 74 -7.77 6.71 5.59
C PRO A 74 -7.42 6.17 6.98
N ALA A 75 -8.33 5.44 7.61
CA ALA A 75 -8.11 4.77 8.90
C ALA A 75 -6.99 3.71 8.82
N ILE A 76 -6.91 2.94 7.74
CA ILE A 76 -5.88 1.89 7.56
C ILE A 76 -4.50 2.53 7.40
N MET A 77 -4.42 3.60 6.60
CA MET A 77 -3.17 4.34 6.42
C MET A 77 -2.70 5.01 7.72
N GLN A 78 -3.63 5.58 8.50
CA GLN A 78 -3.31 6.20 9.78
C GLN A 78 -2.83 5.18 10.82
N GLU A 79 -3.51 4.05 10.97
CA GLU A 79 -3.12 2.97 11.88
C GLU A 79 -1.70 2.48 11.59
N GLN A 80 -1.35 2.26 10.33
CA GLN A 80 -0.02 1.80 9.95
C GLN A 80 1.05 2.86 10.18
N ARG A 81 0.75 4.14 9.89
CA ARG A 81 1.65 5.26 10.20
C ARG A 81 1.89 5.40 11.70
N GLU A 82 0.86 5.23 12.53
CA GLU A 82 0.98 5.23 13.99
C GLU A 82 1.80 4.05 14.50
N ARG A 83 1.55 2.85 13.98
CA ARG A 83 2.33 1.65 14.31
C ARG A 83 3.80 1.80 13.93
N MET A 84 4.10 2.38 12.77
CA MET A 84 5.47 2.68 12.35
C MET A 84 6.11 3.71 13.28
N LYS A 85 5.42 4.81 13.60
CA LYS A 85 5.90 5.80 14.57
C LYS A 85 6.20 5.15 15.92
N GLN A 86 5.33 4.28 16.42
CA GLN A 86 5.55 3.58 17.69
C GLN A 86 6.74 2.61 17.61
N LYS A 87 6.87 1.86 16.51
CA LYS A 87 7.99 0.94 16.27
C LYS A 87 9.33 1.67 16.24
N TYR A 88 9.41 2.84 15.61
CA TYR A 88 10.64 3.62 15.52
C TYR A 88 10.86 4.58 16.70
N ALA A 89 9.81 4.97 17.43
CA ALA A 89 9.92 5.78 18.64
C ALA A 89 10.79 5.09 19.69
N SER A 90 10.67 3.76 19.85
CA SER A 90 11.52 2.99 20.77
C SER A 90 13.02 3.08 20.43
N TYR A 91 13.38 3.27 19.15
CA TYR A 91 14.77 3.43 18.72
C TYR A 91 15.29 4.87 18.90
N LEU A 92 14.40 5.86 19.08
CA LEU A 92 14.76 7.27 19.29
C LEU A 92 14.90 7.63 20.78
N VAL A 93 14.36 6.82 21.69
CA VAL A 93 14.58 6.93 23.15
C VAL A 93 15.77 6.06 23.57
N CYS A 94 16.96 6.34 23.03
CA CYS A 94 18.21 5.83 23.62
C CYS A 94 18.69 6.84 24.68
N PRO A 95 18.65 6.53 26.00
CA PRO A 95 18.95 7.47 27.06
C PRO A 95 20.44 7.54 27.40
N PHE A 96 21.32 7.51 26.40
CA PHE A 96 22.78 7.62 26.58
C PHE A 96 23.41 8.54 25.53
N ILE A 97 23.15 9.84 25.67
CA ILE A 97 24.12 10.93 25.41
C ILE A 97 24.02 11.89 26.58
#